data_AF-A0A7Y3DDG2-F1
#
_entry.id   AF-A0A7Y3DDG2-F1
#
_cell.length_a   1.000
_cell.length_b   1.000
_cell.length_c   1.000
_cell.angle_alpha   90.00
_cell.angle_beta   90.00
_cell.angle_gamma   90.00
#
_symmetry.space_group_name_H-M   'P 1'
#
loop_
_entity.id
_entity.type
_entity.pdbx_description
1 polymer ?
#
loop_
_entity_poly.entity_id
_entity_poly.type
_entity_poly.pdbx_seq_one_letter_code
_entity_poly.pdbx_strand_id
1 'polypeptide(L)'
;MPLEIAFALCALTLLAMIAPGFWLYRGVLRDLRERHPETWQALGRPTVVYYSSQAARRDLQRFVAEGRYEALDDPAFAAAVRRYRGYARVYSAVLGGLFVLFGLIVGMRWLAD
;
A
#
# COMPACT_ATOMS: atom_id res chain seq x y z
N MET A 1 -21.76 -16.42 -16.78
CA MET A 1 -21.71 -15.04 -17.31
C MET A 1 -21.63 -13.93 -16.25
N PRO A 2 -22.55 -13.75 -15.28
CA PRO A 2 -22.45 -12.59 -14.37
C PRO A 2 -21.23 -12.63 -13.42
N LEU A 3 -20.78 -13.83 -13.03
CA LEU A 3 -19.64 -13.99 -12.10
C LEU A 3 -18.28 -13.63 -12.73
N GLU A 4 -18.06 -14.00 -13.99
CA GLU A 4 -16.80 -13.72 -14.70
C GLU A 4 -16.62 -12.22 -14.93
N ILE A 5 -17.70 -11.53 -15.28
CA ILE A 5 -17.71 -10.07 -15.44
C ILE A 5 -17.42 -9.39 -14.09
N ALA A 6 -18.05 -9.83 -13.00
CA ALA A 6 -17.78 -9.30 -11.67
C ALA A 6 -16.31 -9.50 -11.28
N PHE A 7 -15.74 -10.69 -11.52
CA PHE A 7 -14.34 -10.97 -11.24
C PHE A 7 -13.40 -10.09 -12.08
N ALA A 8 -13.67 -9.92 -13.37
CA ALA A 8 -12.89 -9.06 -14.25
C ALA A 8 -12.90 -7.59 -13.78
N LEU A 9 -14.06 -7.08 -13.37
CA LEU A 9 -14.19 -5.72 -12.82
C LEU A 9 -13.42 -5.55 -11.51
N CYS A 10 -13.46 -6.55 -10.62
CA CYS A 10 -12.67 -6.55 -9.38
C CYS A 10 -11.16 -6.53 -9.68
N ALA A 11 -10.71 -7.39 -10.59
CA ALA A 11 -9.31 -7.45 -11.00
C ALA A 11 -8.84 -6.13 -11.64
N LEU A 12 -9.66 -5.56 -12.53
CA LEU A 12 -9.38 -4.29 -13.17
C LEU A 12 -9.30 -3.14 -12.15
N THR A 13 -10.21 -3.13 -11.18
CA THR A 13 -10.21 -2.13 -10.09
C THR A 13 -8.92 -2.23 -9.27
N LEU A 14 -8.50 -3.43 -8.89
CA LEU A 14 -7.25 -3.63 -8.16
C LEU A 14 -6.04 -3.22 -8.98
N LEU A 15 -5.97 -3.61 -10.25
CA LEU A 15 -4.89 -3.22 -11.17
C LEU A 15 -4.80 -1.70 -11.34
N ALA A 16 -5.95 -1.03 -11.50
CA ALA A 16 -6.03 0.43 -11.62
C ALA A 16 -5.50 1.13 -10.35
N MET A 17 -5.58 0.49 -9.18
CA MET A 17 -5.04 1.02 -7.94
C MET A 17 -3.54 0.69 -7.71
N ILE A 18 -2.96 -0.26 -8.43
CA ILE A 18 -1.54 -0.58 -8.25
C ILE A 18 -0.67 0.58 -8.73
N ALA A 19 -0.97 1.15 -9.90
CA ALA A 19 -0.12 2.19 -10.48
C ALA A 19 -0.02 3.44 -9.60
N PRO A 20 -1.12 4.08 -9.15
CA PRO A 20 -1.02 5.26 -8.29
C PRO A 20 -0.35 4.95 -6.94
N GLY A 21 -0.63 3.79 -6.34
CA GLY A 21 0.02 3.35 -5.10
C GLY A 21 1.54 3.21 -5.27
N PHE A 22 1.98 2.65 -6.39
CA PHE A 22 3.39 2.52 -6.73
C PHE A 22 4.08 3.88 -6.91
N TRP A 23 3.43 4.82 -7.61
CA TRP A 23 3.94 6.18 -7.79
C TRP A 23 4.09 6.92 -6.47
N LEU A 24 3.09 6.84 -5.58
CA LEU A 24 3.15 7.45 -4.25
C LEU A 24 4.26 6.82 -3.40
N TYR A 25 4.38 5.50 -3.38
CA TYR A 25 5.42 4.80 -2.65
C TYR A 25 6.82 5.18 -3.15
N ARG A 26 7.02 5.19 -4.46
CA ARG A 26 8.30 5.60 -5.06
C ARG A 26 8.64 7.06 -4.73
N GLY A 27 7.64 7.95 -4.73
CA GLY A 27 7.80 9.33 -4.30
C GLY A 27 8.28 9.44 -2.86
N VAL A 28 7.62 8.73 -1.93
CA VAL A 28 8.03 8.68 -0.52
C VAL A 28 9.45 8.17 -0.35
N LEU A 29 9.83 7.09 -1.04
CA LEU A 29 11.20 6.57 -0.95
C LEU A 29 12.25 7.54 -1.51
N ARG A 30 11.94 8.17 -2.64
CA ARG A 30 12.83 9.17 -3.26
C ARG A 30 13.03 10.34 -2.31
N ASP A 31 11.94 10.91 -1.82
CA ASP A 31 11.97 12.09 -0.96
C ASP A 31 12.64 11.76 0.38
N LEU A 32 12.42 10.56 0.96
CA LEU A 32 13.11 10.08 2.15
C LEU A 32 14.62 9.96 1.93
N ARG A 33 15.04 9.42 0.78
CA ARG A 33 16.46 9.28 0.42
C ARG A 33 17.15 10.62 0.20
N GLU A 34 16.47 11.56 -0.45
CA GLU A 34 17.04 12.84 -0.85
C GLU A 34 17.03 13.87 0.28
N ARG A 35 15.98 13.89 1.10
CA ARG A 35 15.79 14.91 2.15
C ARG A 35 16.21 14.42 3.54
N HIS A 36 16.15 13.11 3.78
CA HIS A 36 16.52 12.50 5.08
C HIS A 36 17.45 11.28 4.91
N PRO A 37 18.64 11.47 4.32
CA PRO A 37 19.54 10.37 3.98
C PRO A 37 20.01 9.56 5.19
N GLU A 38 20.09 10.16 6.38
CA GLU A 38 20.44 9.46 7.62
C GLU A 38 19.34 8.48 8.04
N THR A 39 18.08 8.94 8.04
CA THR A 39 16.92 8.09 8.33
C THR A 39 16.78 6.98 7.29
N TRP A 40 17.02 7.31 6.01
CA TRP A 40 17.04 6.32 4.94
C TRP A 40 18.04 5.19 5.19
N GLN A 41 19.25 5.54 5.63
CA GLN A 41 20.28 4.56 5.96
C GLN A 41 19.91 3.75 7.20
N ALA A 42 19.39 4.39 8.25
CA ALA A 42 18.94 3.73 9.47
C ALA A 42 17.81 2.71 9.20
N LEU A 43 16.97 2.95 8.20
CA LEU A 43 15.91 2.03 7.76
C LEU A 43 16.41 0.91 6.83
N GLY A 44 17.73 0.78 6.61
CA GLY A 44 18.30 -0.28 5.77
C GLY A 44 18.16 -0.03 4.26
N ARG A 45 18.04 1.25 3.85
CA ARG A 45 17.98 1.69 2.44
C ARG A 45 16.85 1.01 1.63
N PRO A 46 15.58 1.13 2.06
CA PRO A 46 14.48 0.35 1.50
C PRO A 46 14.20 0.68 0.03
N THR A 47 14.45 -0.21 -0.92
CA THR A 47 14.21 0.08 -2.34
C THR A 47 12.80 -0.31 -2.82
N VAL A 48 12.43 0.17 -4.01
CA VAL A 48 11.20 -0.25 -4.71
C VAL A 48 11.28 -1.71 -5.18
N VAL A 49 12.49 -2.18 -5.49
CA VAL A 49 12.75 -3.47 -6.12
C VAL A 49 12.78 -4.58 -5.07
N TYR A 50 12.42 -5.79 -5.49
CA TYR A 50 12.35 -7.02 -4.68
C TYR A 50 13.63 -7.35 -3.87
N TYR A 51 14.78 -6.78 -4.24
CA TYR A 51 16.06 -6.97 -3.53
C TYR A 51 16.20 -6.18 -2.22
N SER A 52 15.17 -5.45 -1.76
CA SER A 52 15.16 -4.94 -0.38
C SER A 52 15.08 -6.10 0.61
N SER A 53 15.89 -6.08 1.67
CA SER A 53 15.71 -7.05 2.75
C SER A 53 14.28 -6.95 3.33
N GLN A 54 13.66 -8.09 3.66
CA GLN A 54 12.32 -8.08 4.28
C GLN A 54 12.30 -7.23 5.56
N ALA A 55 13.42 -7.18 6.28
CA ALA A 55 13.62 -6.33 7.45
C ALA A 55 13.46 -4.84 7.10
N ALA A 56 14.17 -4.34 6.09
CA ALA A 56 14.08 -2.93 5.67
C ALA A 56 12.65 -2.53 5.25
N ARG A 57 11.94 -3.43 4.55
CA ARG A 57 10.53 -3.22 4.20
C ARG A 57 9.65 -3.13 5.44
N ARG A 58 9.83 -4.04 6.41
CA ARG A 58 9.07 -4.04 7.67
C ARG A 58 9.35 -2.78 8.50
N ASP A 59 10.61 -2.35 8.56
CA ASP A 59 10.99 -1.18 9.35
C ASP A 59 10.49 0.11 8.71
N LEU A 60 10.51 0.22 7.39
CA LEU A 60 9.84 1.34 6.69
C LEU A 60 8.33 1.34 6.95
N GLN A 61 7.66 0.18 6.87
CA GLN A 61 6.24 0.08 7.17
C GLN A 61 5.95 0.51 8.60
N ARG A 62 6.78 0.10 9.56
CA ARG A 62 6.67 0.50 10.97
C ARG A 62 6.89 1.99 11.15
N PHE A 63 7.94 2.55 10.56
CA PHE A 63 8.23 3.98 10.53
C PHE A 63 7.04 4.81 10.02
N VAL A 64 6.38 4.36 8.95
CA VAL A 64 5.19 5.00 8.40
C VAL A 64 3.95 4.78 9.29
N ALA A 65 3.75 3.58 9.82
CA ALA A 65 2.58 3.24 10.63
C ALA A 65 2.57 3.98 11.98
N GLU A 66 3.72 4.04 12.65
CA GLU A 66 3.93 4.69 13.95
C GLU A 66 4.03 6.22 13.86
N GLY A 67 4.04 6.80 12.65
CA GLY A 67 4.12 8.25 12.51
C GLY A 67 5.51 8.85 12.75
N ARG A 68 6.57 8.02 12.79
CA ARG A 68 7.94 8.46 13.09
C ARG A 68 8.50 9.51 12.11
N TYR A 69 7.90 9.63 10.92
CA TYR A 69 8.22 10.67 9.94
C TYR A 69 7.87 12.09 10.42
N GLU A 70 7.00 12.25 11.42
CA GLU A 70 6.62 13.57 11.95
C GLU A 70 7.75 14.18 12.79
N ALA A 71 8.63 13.35 13.35
CA ALA A 71 9.82 13.81 14.08
C ALA A 71 10.94 14.34 13.18
N LEU A 72 10.80 14.24 11.86
CA LEU A 72 11.79 14.75 10.90
C LEU A 72 11.64 16.25 10.61
N ASP A 73 10.62 16.90 11.17
CA ASP A 73 10.31 18.32 11.02
C ASP A 73 10.24 18.82 9.55
N ASP A 74 9.83 17.92 8.63
CA ASP A 74 9.62 18.22 7.22
C ASP A 74 8.12 18.10 6.87
N PRO A 75 7.36 19.21 6.87
CA PRO A 75 5.93 19.18 6.64
C PRO A 75 5.55 18.71 5.23
N ALA A 76 6.42 18.95 4.24
CA ALA A 76 6.18 18.52 2.87
C ALA A 76 6.37 17.01 2.72
N PHE A 77 7.41 16.44 3.33
CA PHE A 77 7.61 14.99 3.39
C PHE A 77 6.47 14.32 4.18
N ALA A 78 6.11 14.87 5.34
CA ALA A 78 5.01 14.35 6.14
C ALA A 78 3.68 14.36 5.37
N ALA A 79 3.41 15.40 4.56
CA ALA A 79 2.23 15.43 3.69
C ALA A 79 2.25 14.34 2.63
N ALA A 80 3.40 14.07 2.00
CA ALA A 80 3.56 12.99 1.03
C ALA A 80 3.31 11.61 1.68
N VAL A 81 3.87 11.37 2.87
CA VAL A 81 3.65 10.14 3.63
C VAL A 81 2.19 9.98 4.04
N ARG A 82 1.53 11.05 4.49
CA ARG A 82 0.08 11.01 4.82
C ARG A 82 -0.78 10.68 3.61
N ARG A 83 -0.48 11.24 2.42
CA ARG A 83 -1.19 10.87 1.18
C ARG A 83 -1.02 9.39 0.85
N TYR A 84 0.22 8.89 0.93
CA TYR A 84 0.51 7.47 0.73
C TYR A 84 -0.25 6.59 1.75
N ARG A 85 -0.26 6.95 3.03
CA ARG A 85 -1.03 6.24 4.07
C ARG A 85 -2.52 6.24 3.79
N GLY A 86 -3.07 7.39 3.39
CA GLY A 86 -4.48 7.52 3.01
C GLY A 86 -4.82 6.59 1.85
N TYR A 87 -3.98 6.60 0.81
CA TYR A 87 -4.11 5.70 -0.33
C TYR A 87 -4.07 4.22 0.08
N ALA A 88 -3.08 3.83 0.88
CA ALA A 88 -2.93 2.47 1.36
C ALA A 88 -4.14 2.00 2.17
N ARG A 89 -4.73 2.86 3.03
CA ARG A 89 -5.96 2.56 3.77
C ARG A 89 -7.14 2.31 2.85
N VAL A 90 -7.35 3.18 1.85
CA VAL A 90 -8.43 3.01 0.87
C VAL A 90 -8.24 1.72 0.07
N TYR A 91 -7.01 1.45 -0.39
CA TYR A 91 -6.67 0.21 -1.08
C TYR A 91 -6.97 -1.02 -0.23
N SER A 92 -6.53 -1.04 1.04
CA SER A 92 -6.81 -2.15 1.96
C SER A 92 -8.31 -2.33 2.24
N ALA A 93 -9.07 -1.24 2.34
CA ALA A 93 -10.52 -1.31 2.53
C ALA A 93 -11.24 -1.88 1.30
N VAL A 94 -10.87 -1.44 0.09
CA VAL A 94 -11.39 -1.99 -1.17
C VAL A 94 -11.05 -3.48 -1.28
N LEU A 95 -9.78 -3.84 -1.07
CA LEU A 95 -9.34 -5.23 -1.13
C LEU A 95 -10.12 -6.11 -0.12
N GLY A 96 -10.21 -5.67 1.14
CA GLY A 96 -10.97 -6.37 2.17
C GLY A 96 -12.46 -6.54 1.83
N GLY A 97 -13.09 -5.47 1.32
CA GLY A 97 -14.49 -5.52 0.87
C GLY A 97 -14.71 -6.50 -0.27
N LEU A 98 -13.79 -6.56 -1.24
CA LEU A 98 -13.84 -7.53 -2.34
C LEU A 98 -13.68 -8.97 -1.85
N PHE A 99 -12.79 -9.23 -0.88
CA PHE A 99 -12.64 -10.55 -0.27
C PHE A 99 -13.90 -11.01 0.47
N VAL A 100 -14.52 -10.11 1.24
CA VAL A 100 -15.79 -10.40 1.94
C VAL A 100 -16.90 -10.69 0.93
N LEU A 101 -17.04 -9.86 -0.10
CA LEU A 101 -18.04 -10.05 -1.15
C LEU A 101 -17.85 -11.39 -1.86
N PHE A 102 -16.61 -11.74 -2.22
CA PHE A 102 -16.29 -13.01 -2.85
C PHE A 102 -16.65 -14.20 -1.95
N GLY A 103 -16.28 -14.14 -0.66
CA GLY A 103 -16.62 -15.17 0.32
C GLY A 103 -18.13 -15.38 0.48
N LEU A 104 -18.91 -14.29 0.50
CA LEU A 104 -20.37 -14.36 0.56
C LEU A 104 -20.97 -15.02 -0.69
N ILE A 105 -20.49 -14.66 -1.88
CA ILE A 105 -20.96 -15.25 -3.15
C ILE A 105 -20.69 -16.76 -3.17
N VAL A 106 -19.48 -17.18 -2.80
CA VAL A 106 -19.10 -18.60 -2.76
C VAL A 106 -19.92 -19.36 -1.71
N GLY A 107 -20.06 -18.79 -0.51
CA GLY A 107 -20.83 -19.40 0.58
C GLY A 107 -22.31 -19.57 0.25
N MET A 108 -22.95 -18.56 -0.34
CA MET A 108 -24.35 -18.65 -0.78
C MET A 108 -24.54 -19.71 -1.86
N ARG A 109 -23.57 -19.86 -2.78
CA ARG A 109 -23.63 -20.89 -3.81
C ARG A 109 -23.58 -22.29 -3.21
N TRP A 110 -22.71 -22.52 -2.22
CA TRP A 110 -22.57 -23.82 -1.56
C TRP A 110 -23.79 -24.23 -0.73
N LEU A 111 -24.57 -23.26 -0.23
CA LEU A 111 -25.81 -23.53 0.51
C LEU A 111 -27.03 -23.79 -0.40
N ALA A 112 -26.93 -23.46 -1.68
CA ALA A 112 -28.00 -23.62 -2.66
C ALA A 112 -27.94 -24.96 -3.42
N ASP A 113 -26.79 -25.64 -3.37
CA ASP A 113 -26.54 -26.97 -3.91
C ASP A 113 -26.74 -28.04 -2.82
#